data_AF-L0I7L1-F1
#
_entry.id   AF-L0I7L1-F1
#
_cell.length_a   1.000
_cell.length_b   1.000
_cell.length_c   1.000
_cell.angle_alpha   90.00
_cell.angle_beta   90.00
_cell.angle_gamma   90.00
#
_symmetry.space_group_name_H-M   'P 1'
#
loop_
_entity.id
_entity.type
_entity.pdbx_description
1 polymer ?
#
loop_
_entity_poly.entity_id
_entity_poly.type
_entity_poly.pdbx_seq_one_letter_code
_entity_poly.pdbx_strand_id
1 'polypeptide(L)' 'MATTDNNFSGLTEHCEDCDLDTLHDVSVQIRTESRKEENAQFSREPYRVTECQRCGARRSQRMNNA' A
#
# COMPACT_ATOMS: atom_id res chain seq x y z
N MET A 1 14.98 22.61 2.55
CA MET A 1 14.92 21.13 2.69
C MET A 1 13.45 20.77 2.76
N ALA A 2 12.87 20.26 1.68
CA ALA A 2 11.48 19.81 1.67
C ALA A 2 11.47 18.37 2.15
N THR A 3 11.45 18.18 3.47
CA THR A 3 11.01 16.91 4.04
C THR A 3 9.51 16.87 3.80
N THR A 4 9.09 16.32 2.66
CA THR A 4 7.72 15.82 2.53
C THR A 4 7.65 14.65 3.50
N ASP A 5 7.44 14.98 4.78
CA ASP A 5 6.91 14.09 5.78
C ASP A 5 5.50 13.77 5.29
N ASN A 6 5.43 12.91 4.28
CA ASN A 6 4.21 12.24 3.91
C ASN A 6 4.03 11.16 4.98
N ASN A 7 3.89 11.59 6.23
CA ASN A 7 3.28 10.81 7.28
C ASN A 7 1.87 10.56 6.75
N PHE A 8 1.72 9.44 6.05
CA PHE A 8 0.43 8.92 5.62
C PHE A 8 -0.28 8.59 6.93
N SER A 9 -0.88 9.62 7.53
CA SER A 9 -1.59 9.57 8.78
C SER A 9 -2.53 8.39 8.66
N GLY A 10 -2.26 7.34 9.44
CA GLY A 10 -2.93 6.06 9.28
C GLY A 10 -4.44 6.27 9.11
N LEU A 11 -5.03 5.59 8.13
CA LEU A 11 -6.45 5.71 7.86
C LEU A 11 -7.19 4.75 8.79
N THR A 12 -8.21 5.24 9.48
CA THR A 12 -9.09 4.33 10.22
C THR A 12 -9.93 3.56 9.21
N GLU A 13 -9.66 2.26 9.08
CA GLU A 13 -10.40 1.35 8.21
C GLU A 13 -10.84 0.13 9.02
N HIS A 14 -11.92 -0.51 8.55
CA HIS A 14 -12.39 -1.76 9.12
C HIS A 14 -11.37 -2.87 8.89
N CYS A 15 -10.86 -3.43 9.98
CA CYS A 15 -9.94 -4.56 9.94
C CYS A 15 -10.72 -5.86 10.00
N GLU A 16 -10.63 -6.69 8.96
CA GLU A 16 -11.29 -8.00 8.91
C GLU A 16 -10.75 -8.99 9.96
N ASP A 17 -9.51 -8.83 10.41
CA ASP A 17 -8.92 -9.65 11.47
C ASP A 17 -9.38 -9.23 12.88
N CYS A 18 -9.65 -7.94 13.08
CA CYS A 18 -10.10 -7.41 14.37
C CYS A 18 -11.62 -7.28 14.49
N ASP A 19 -12.34 -7.40 13.37
CA ASP A 19 -13.78 -7.12 13.22
C ASP A 19 -14.16 -5.72 13.73
N LEU A 20 -13.29 -4.74 13.49
CA LEU A 20 -13.37 -3.38 14.05
C LEU A 20 -12.65 -2.36 13.17
N ASP A 21 -13.13 -1.12 13.20
CA ASP A 21 -12.44 0.07 12.71
C ASP A 21 -11.16 0.38 13.51
N THR A 22 -10.02 0.22 12.87
CA THR A 22 -8.70 0.42 13.48
C THR A 22 -7.83 1.28 12.59
N LEU A 23 -6.82 1.90 13.21
CA LEU A 23 -5.84 2.68 12.48
C LEU A 23 -4.98 1.75 11.60
N HIS A 24 -4.99 1.98 10.29
CA HIS A 24 -4.14 1.28 9.33
C HIS A 24 -3.10 2.25 8.75
N ASP A 25 -1.84 1.87 8.78
CA ASP A 25 -0.81 2.57 8.02
C ASP A 25 -1.02 2.27 6.53
N VAL A 26 -1.22 3.30 5.71
CA VAL A 26 -1.49 3.16 4.27
C VAL A 26 -0.32 3.72 3.49
N SER A 27 0.43 2.84 2.85
CA SER A 27 1.64 3.19 2.11
C SER A 27 1.53 2.70 0.66
N VAL A 28 1.88 3.55 -0.32
CA VAL A 28 1.91 3.15 -1.73
C VAL A 28 3.29 2.64 -2.09
N GLN A 29 3.38 1.38 -2.53
CA GLN A 29 4.60 0.76 -3.01
C GLN A 29 4.49 0.49 -4.50
N ILE A 30 5.45 1.01 -5.29
CA ILE A 30 5.54 0.68 -6.71
C ILE A 30 6.34 -0.62 -6.82
N ARG A 31 5.70 -1.69 -7.31
CA ARG A 31 6.39 -2.96 -7.59
C ARG A 31 6.51 -3.16 -9.09
N THR A 32 7.65 -3.70 -9.50
CA THR A 32 7.90 -4.08 -10.89
C THR A 32 7.62 -5.57 -11.04
N GLU A 33 6.52 -5.95 -11.70
CA GLU A 33 6.16 -7.36 -11.91
C GLU A 33 6.87 -7.98 -13.14
N SER A 34 7.47 -7.17 -14.02
CA SER A 34 8.07 -7.66 -15.27
C SER A 34 9.57 -7.95 -15.16
N ARG A 35 9.94 -9.24 -15.32
CA ARG A 35 11.33 -9.74 -15.44
C ARG A 35 11.88 -9.74 -16.88
N LYS A 36 11.19 -9.15 -17.86
CA LYS A 36 11.64 -9.11 -19.26
C LYS A 36 12.15 -7.70 -19.61
N GLU A 37 13.44 -7.64 -19.92
CA GLU A 37 14.24 -6.42 -20.15
C GLU A 37 13.66 -5.48 -21.22
N GLU A 38 12.85 -5.99 -22.15
CA GLU A 38 12.32 -5.20 -23.28
C GLU A 38 11.07 -4.35 -22.94
N ASN A 39 10.39 -4.55 -21.81
CA ASN A 39 9.16 -3.80 -21.44
C ASN A 39 9.06 -3.44 -19.94
N ALA A 40 10.14 -3.59 -19.17
CA ALA A 40 10.14 -3.40 -17.72
C ALA A 40 9.79 -1.97 -17.25
N GLN A 41 9.93 -0.97 -18.12
CA GLN A 41 9.59 0.43 -17.80
C GLN A 41 8.08 0.71 -17.77
N PHE A 42 7.25 -0.14 -18.39
CA PHE A 42 5.79 0.04 -18.48
C PHE A 42 4.99 -0.81 -17.47
N SER A 43 5.61 -1.80 -16.81
CA SER A 43 4.96 -2.64 -15.78
C SER A 43 5.33 -2.22 -14.36
N ARG A 44 5.23 -0.92 -14.08
CA ARG A 44 5.38 -0.37 -12.73
C ARG A 44 3.98 -0.21 -12.16
N GLU A 45 3.52 -1.22 -11.44
CA GLU A 45 2.19 -1.16 -10.83
C GLU A 45 2.26 -0.59 -9.41
N PRO A 46 1.45 0.44 -9.09
CA PRO A 46 1.29 0.90 -7.72
C PRO A 46 0.42 -0.08 -6.93
N TYR A 47 0.93 -0.48 -5.78
CA TYR A 47 0.22 -1.26 -4.78
C TYR A 47 -0.07 -0.36 -3.58
N ARG A 48 -1.33 -0.31 -3.18
CA ARG A 48 -1.72 0.19 -1.87
C ARG A 48 -1.43 -0.89 -0.85
N VAL A 49 -0.48 -0.66 0.04
CA VAL A 49 -0.20 -1.56 1.15
C VAL A 49 -0.81 -0.94 2.40
N THR A 50 -1.68 -1.67 3.08
CA THR A 50 -2.26 -1.28 4.36
C THR A 50 -1.76 -2.19 5.46
N GLU A 51 -1.42 -1.64 6.62
CA GLU A 51 -0.98 -2.40 7.79
C GLU A 51 -1.76 -1.97 9.02
N CYS A 52 -2.56 -2.88 9.58
CA CYS A 52 -3.30 -2.62 10.82
C CYS A 52 -2.32 -2.39 11.97
N GLN A 53 -2.37 -1.21 12.59
CA GLN A 53 -1.53 -0.87 13.74
C GLN A 53 -1.96 -1.60 15.02
N ARG A 54 -3.12 -2.28 15.01
CA ARG A 54 -3.65 -3.03 16.17
C ARG A 54 -3.21 -4.49 16.17
N CYS A 55 -3.44 -5.23 15.08
CA CYS A 55 -3.09 -6.64 14.98
C CYS A 55 -1.85 -6.92 14.13
N GLY A 56 -1.34 -5.93 13.37
CA GLY A 56 -0.22 -6.09 12.45
C GLY A 56 -0.60 -6.73 11.11
N ALA A 57 -1.89 -6.94 10.82
CA ALA A 57 -2.32 -7.51 9.55
C ALA A 57 -1.97 -6.59 8.38
N ARG A 58 -1.16 -7.09 7.44
CA ARG A 58 -0.73 -6.35 6.26
C ARG A 58 -1.44 -6.86 5.01
N ARG A 59 -2.01 -5.96 4.23
CA ARG A 59 -2.69 -6.25 2.96
C ARG A 59 -2.11 -5.40 1.85
N SER A 60 -1.98 -5.96 0.66
CA SER A 60 -1.53 -5.23 -0.52
C SER A 60 -2.57 -5.35 -1.64
N GLN A 61 -3.11 -4.22 -2.06
CA GLN A 61 -4.10 -4.13 -3.13
C GLN A 61 -3.50 -3.41 -4.32
N ARG A 62 -3.60 -4.01 -5.52
CA ARG A 62 -3.21 -3.35 -6.77
C ARG A 62 -4.16 -2.18 -7.02
N MET A 63 -3.61 -1.00 -7.29
CA MET A 63 -4.43 0.19 -7.60
C MET A 63 -4.73 0.34 -9.09
N ASN A 64 -4.16 -0.51 -9.94
CA ASN A 64 -4.39 -0.50 -11.38
C ASN A 64 -5.54 -1.47 -11.73
N ASN A 65 -6.78 -1.04 -11.51
CA ASN A 65 -7.94 -1.61 -12.20
C ASN A 65 -8.41 -0.56 -13.21
N ALA A 66 -7.89 -0.66 -14.43
CA ALA A 66 -8.46 -0.01 -15.61
C ALA A 66 -9.66 -0.81 -16.12
#